data_AF-A0A7X8JFI2-F1
#
_entry.id   AF-A0A7X8JFI2-F1
#
_cell.length_a   1.000
_cell.length_b   1.000
_cell.length_c   1.000
_cell.angle_alpha   90.00
_cell.angle_beta   90.00
_cell.angle_gamma   90.00
#
_symmetry.space_group_name_H-M   'P 1'
#
loop_
_entity.id
_entity.type
_entity.pdbx_description
1 polymer ?
#
loop_
_entity_poly.entity_id
_entity_poly.type
_entity_poly.pdbx_seq_one_letter_code
_entity_poly.pdbx_strand_id
1 'polypeptide(L)'
;MDGFKKPYEYDDEKGVSGLLLLYFIMLLAEESLLGIISLSFGYNLLSESRILGMIIMGISLFYVLFSVYSAIVLKLLKKYALKVSKVFLVFRIIYMVPYLIMNTIRQIEEIPYEKDFELYAAMHRSIIVSFIISLLFIIVFSVGWYIFLEKSKKVRELFPAGAESAKTPTRETVGSS
;
A
#
# COMPACT_ATOMS: atom_id res chain seq x y z
N MET A 1 -19.57 20.71 -37.26
CA MET A 1 -18.14 20.42 -37.49
C MET A 1 -17.53 20.15 -36.13
N ASP A 2 -17.40 18.87 -35.77
CA ASP A 2 -16.70 18.48 -34.55
C ASP A 2 -15.21 18.75 -34.74
N GLY A 3 -14.65 19.59 -33.85
CA GLY A 3 -13.25 19.95 -33.89
C GLY A 3 -12.39 18.72 -33.66
N PHE A 4 -11.50 18.43 -34.61
CA PHE A 4 -10.40 17.49 -34.44
C PHE A 4 -9.59 17.92 -33.22
N LYS A 5 -9.73 17.19 -32.11
CA LYS A 5 -8.96 17.43 -30.90
C LYS A 5 -7.51 17.06 -31.16
N LYS A 6 -6.59 17.82 -30.61
CA LYS A 6 -5.16 17.51 -30.75
C LYS A 6 -4.84 16.23 -29.99
N PRO A 7 -3.81 15.44 -30.38
CA PRO A 7 -3.52 14.14 -29.75
C PRO A 7 -3.41 14.18 -28.22
N TYR A 8 -2.94 15.29 -27.65
CA TYR A 8 -2.81 15.51 -26.21
C TYR A 8 -4.12 15.97 -25.51
N GLU A 9 -5.15 16.35 -26.26
CA GLU A 9 -6.48 16.67 -25.73
C GLU A 9 -7.37 15.42 -25.58
N TYR A 10 -6.87 14.25 -26.01
CA TYR A 10 -7.44 12.95 -25.69
C TYR A 10 -6.89 12.37 -24.37
N ASP A 11 -5.81 12.96 -23.80
CA ASP A 11 -5.12 12.42 -22.61
C ASP A 11 -5.87 12.65 -21.28
N ASP A 12 -6.98 13.39 -21.28
CA ASP A 12 -7.87 13.59 -20.14
C ASP A 12 -9.03 12.56 -20.13
N GLU A 13 -8.75 11.31 -20.50
CA GLU A 13 -9.61 10.21 -20.06
C GLU A 13 -9.55 10.19 -18.52
N LYS A 14 -10.66 10.60 -17.89
CA LYS A 14 -10.90 10.73 -16.45
C LYS A 14 -10.71 9.41 -15.69
N GLY A 15 -9.49 8.91 -15.64
CA GLY A 15 -9.11 7.62 -15.09
C GLY A 15 -7.77 7.69 -14.37
N VAL A 16 -7.44 6.59 -13.68
CA VAL A 16 -6.17 6.43 -12.98
C VAL A 16 -5.04 6.34 -14.04
N SER A 17 -4.20 7.38 -14.16
CA SER A 17 -3.11 7.44 -15.15
C SER A 17 -1.73 7.66 -14.53
N GLY A 18 -0.67 7.27 -15.26
CA GLY A 18 0.73 7.43 -14.82
C GLY A 18 1.05 6.68 -13.53
N LEU A 19 1.74 7.33 -12.58
CA LEU A 19 2.14 6.72 -11.31
C LEU A 19 0.96 6.21 -10.46
N LEU A 20 -0.22 6.82 -10.57
CA LEU A 20 -1.42 6.31 -9.89
C LEU A 20 -1.87 4.96 -10.46
N LEU A 21 -1.68 4.72 -11.77
CA LEU A 21 -2.00 3.44 -12.39
C LEU A 21 -1.04 2.36 -11.90
N LEU A 22 0.24 2.71 -11.79
CA LEU A 22 1.24 1.82 -11.23
C LEU A 22 0.92 1.48 -9.77
N TYR A 23 0.52 2.46 -8.97
CA TYR A 23 0.03 2.21 -7.60
C TYR A 23 -1.20 1.30 -7.57
N PHE A 24 -2.17 1.53 -8.44
CA PHE A 24 -3.36 0.68 -8.57
C PHE A 24 -3.00 -0.78 -8.91
N ILE A 25 -2.10 -0.99 -9.87
CA ILE A 25 -1.62 -2.33 -10.25
C ILE A 25 -0.92 -2.99 -9.06
N MET A 26 -0.09 -2.26 -8.31
CA MET A 26 0.60 -2.83 -7.15
C MET A 26 -0.36 -3.22 -6.03
N LEU A 27 -1.41 -2.42 -5.76
CA LEU A 27 -2.47 -2.81 -4.83
C LEU A 27 -3.16 -4.14 -5.24
N LEU A 28 -3.41 -4.34 -6.53
CA LEU A 28 -4.10 -5.55 -6.98
C LEU A 28 -3.18 -6.76 -7.13
N ALA A 29 -2.00 -6.60 -7.70
CA ALA A 29 -1.10 -7.70 -8.00
C ALA A 29 -0.18 -7.99 -6.82
N GLU A 30 0.69 -7.05 -6.50
CA GLU A 30 1.75 -7.24 -5.49
C GLU A 30 1.16 -7.41 -4.09
N GLU A 31 0.33 -6.49 -3.64
CA GLU A 31 -0.18 -6.49 -2.27
C GLU A 31 -1.16 -7.62 -2.01
N SER A 32 -2.03 -7.95 -2.99
CA SER A 32 -2.90 -9.13 -2.87
C SER A 32 -2.09 -10.41 -2.82
N LEU A 33 -1.03 -10.53 -3.65
CA LEU A 33 -0.17 -11.71 -3.65
C LEU A 33 0.57 -11.86 -2.31
N LEU A 34 1.13 -10.78 -1.78
CA LEU A 34 1.77 -10.79 -0.47
C LEU A 34 0.79 -11.17 0.63
N GLY A 35 -0.44 -10.66 0.59
CA GLY A 35 -1.50 -11.04 1.52
C GLY A 35 -1.95 -12.50 1.39
N ILE A 36 -1.95 -13.07 0.18
CA ILE A 36 -2.24 -14.49 -0.05
C ILE A 36 -1.09 -15.35 0.51
N ILE A 37 0.16 -14.99 0.26
CA ILE A 37 1.33 -15.66 0.84
C ILE A 37 1.23 -15.64 2.37
N SER A 38 0.96 -14.46 2.95
CA SER A 38 0.83 -14.33 4.40
C SER A 38 -0.38 -15.07 4.97
N LEU A 39 -1.45 -15.25 4.19
CA LEU A 39 -2.58 -16.09 4.56
C LEU A 39 -2.22 -17.58 4.55
N SER A 40 -1.53 -18.06 3.50
CA SER A 40 -1.14 -19.46 3.33
C SER A 40 -0.11 -19.91 4.37
N PHE A 41 0.88 -19.07 4.67
CA PHE A 41 1.96 -19.41 5.60
C PHE A 41 1.71 -18.91 7.03
N GLY A 42 0.84 -17.90 7.20
CA GLY A 42 0.55 -17.27 8.49
C GLY A 42 -0.06 -18.19 9.55
N TYR A 43 -0.81 -19.22 9.14
CA TYR A 43 -1.33 -20.21 10.08
C TYR A 43 -0.20 -21.02 10.73
N ASN A 44 0.80 -21.41 9.94
CA ASN A 44 1.91 -22.25 10.40
C ASN A 44 2.92 -21.47 11.23
N LEU A 45 2.99 -20.14 11.05
CA LEU A 45 3.88 -19.26 11.82
C LEU A 45 3.71 -19.39 13.33
N LEU A 46 2.47 -19.54 13.82
CA LEU A 46 2.14 -19.72 15.23
C LEU A 46 1.40 -21.05 15.46
N SER A 47 1.91 -22.12 14.83
CA SER A 47 1.31 -23.46 14.89
C SER A 47 1.11 -24.02 16.30
N GLU A 48 1.87 -23.52 17.28
CA GLU A 48 1.75 -23.91 18.68
C GLU A 48 0.44 -23.43 19.34
N SER A 49 -0.15 -22.34 18.82
CA SER A 49 -1.40 -21.79 19.32
C SER A 49 -2.42 -21.65 18.21
N ARG A 50 -3.40 -22.56 18.21
CA ARG A 50 -4.52 -22.55 17.24
C ARG A 50 -5.25 -21.20 17.21
N ILE A 51 -5.38 -20.53 18.35
CA ILE A 51 -6.05 -19.23 18.46
C ILE A 51 -5.22 -18.14 17.74
N LEU A 52 -3.91 -18.08 18.01
CA LEU A 52 -3.04 -17.09 17.38
C LEU A 52 -2.92 -17.32 15.86
N GLY A 53 -2.84 -18.58 15.41
CA GLY A 53 -2.86 -18.92 13.99
C GLY A 53 -4.15 -18.46 13.29
N MET A 54 -5.32 -18.62 13.92
CA MET A 54 -6.59 -18.10 13.40
C MET A 54 -6.63 -16.57 13.35
N ILE A 55 -6.06 -15.89 14.35
CA ILE A 55 -5.96 -14.42 14.37
C ILE A 55 -5.11 -13.94 13.20
N ILE A 56 -3.92 -14.53 12.98
CA ILE A 56 -3.06 -14.16 11.85
C ILE A 56 -3.80 -14.37 10.53
N MET A 57 -4.45 -15.52 10.32
CA MET A 57 -5.25 -15.76 9.12
C MET A 57 -6.32 -14.69 8.91
N GLY A 58 -7.04 -14.31 9.97
CA GLY A 58 -8.06 -13.27 9.91
C GLY A 58 -7.49 -11.92 9.49
N ILE A 59 -6.33 -11.54 10.05
CA ILE A 59 -5.65 -10.29 9.69
C ILE A 59 -5.09 -10.36 8.26
N SER A 60 -4.53 -11.49 7.83
CA SER A 60 -4.06 -11.71 6.45
C SER A 60 -5.21 -11.60 5.44
N LEU A 61 -6.37 -12.20 5.75
CA LEU A 61 -7.55 -12.07 4.91
C LEU A 61 -8.04 -10.63 4.84
N PHE A 62 -8.09 -9.94 5.99
CA PHE A 62 -8.43 -8.52 6.04
C PHE A 62 -7.43 -7.68 5.23
N TYR A 63 -6.14 -8.03 5.24
CA TYR A 63 -5.11 -7.37 4.44
C TYR A 63 -5.41 -7.43 2.94
N VAL A 64 -5.69 -8.63 2.42
CA VAL A 64 -6.05 -8.83 1.00
C VAL A 64 -7.31 -8.03 0.65
N LEU A 65 -8.36 -8.15 1.47
CA LEU A 65 -9.61 -7.43 1.25
C LEU A 65 -9.41 -5.91 1.28
N PHE A 66 -8.59 -5.40 2.20
CA PHE A 66 -8.33 -3.97 2.31
C PHE A 66 -7.49 -3.45 1.15
N SER A 67 -6.57 -4.26 0.61
CA SER A 67 -5.82 -3.91 -0.60
C SER A 67 -6.74 -3.78 -1.82
N VAL A 68 -7.59 -4.80 -2.04
CA VAL A 68 -8.57 -4.80 -3.14
C VAL A 68 -9.56 -3.65 -2.99
N TYR A 69 -10.07 -3.43 -1.78
CA TYR A 69 -10.94 -2.28 -1.50
C TYR A 69 -10.27 -0.95 -1.83
N SER A 70 -9.01 -0.77 -1.42
CA SER A 70 -8.23 0.44 -1.70
C SER A 70 -8.06 0.64 -3.21
N ALA A 71 -7.78 -0.43 -3.96
CA ALA A 71 -7.68 -0.38 -5.42
C ALA A 71 -9.00 0.02 -6.08
N ILE A 72 -10.13 -0.56 -5.66
CA ILE A 72 -11.47 -0.23 -6.18
C ILE A 72 -11.80 1.24 -5.91
N VAL A 73 -11.60 1.71 -4.68
CA VAL A 73 -11.88 3.10 -4.31
C VAL A 73 -11.00 4.08 -5.10
N LEU A 74 -9.73 3.71 -5.33
CA LEU A 74 -8.81 4.48 -6.15
C LEU A 74 -9.26 4.56 -7.62
N LYS A 75 -9.67 3.43 -8.20
CA LYS A 75 -10.17 3.36 -9.58
C LYS A 75 -11.43 4.19 -9.80
N LEU A 76 -12.31 4.23 -8.80
CA LEU A 76 -13.55 5.01 -8.84
C LEU A 76 -13.33 6.51 -8.59
N LEU A 77 -12.09 6.95 -8.37
CA LEU A 77 -11.72 8.36 -8.11
C LEU A 77 -12.58 9.02 -7.02
N LYS A 78 -12.94 8.27 -5.97
CA LYS A 78 -13.79 8.80 -4.90
C LYS A 78 -13.05 9.85 -4.06
N LYS A 79 -13.79 10.82 -3.50
CA LYS A 79 -13.25 11.89 -2.63
C LYS A 79 -12.37 11.38 -1.49
N TYR A 80 -12.63 10.18 -0.99
CA TYR A 80 -11.87 9.56 0.11
C TYR A 80 -10.78 8.59 -0.34
N ALA A 81 -10.55 8.40 -1.64
CA ALA A 81 -9.57 7.43 -2.15
C ALA A 81 -8.15 7.67 -1.63
N LEU A 82 -7.72 8.93 -1.54
CA LEU A 82 -6.42 9.28 -0.99
C LEU A 82 -6.33 8.96 0.50
N LYS A 83 -7.41 9.18 1.25
CA LYS A 83 -7.45 8.87 2.69
C LYS A 83 -7.37 7.36 2.89
N VAL A 84 -8.17 6.59 2.15
CA VAL A 84 -8.17 5.12 2.18
C VAL A 84 -6.79 4.57 1.81
N SER A 85 -6.21 5.04 0.71
CA SER A 85 -4.87 4.63 0.27
C SER A 85 -3.79 4.93 1.30
N LYS A 86 -3.81 6.11 1.92
CA LYS A 86 -2.86 6.48 2.98
C LYS A 86 -3.02 5.60 4.23
N VAL A 87 -4.25 5.31 4.64
CA VAL A 87 -4.52 4.40 5.76
C VAL A 87 -4.03 2.98 5.43
N PHE A 88 -4.24 2.52 4.20
CA PHE A 88 -3.72 1.22 3.75
C PHE A 88 -2.19 1.16 3.84
N LEU A 89 -1.46 2.19 3.41
CA LEU A 89 0.01 2.21 3.49
C LEU A 89 0.54 2.14 4.92
N VAL A 90 -0.15 2.77 5.87
CA VAL A 90 0.17 2.69 7.30
C VAL A 90 -0.14 1.30 7.83
N PHE A 91 -1.32 0.77 7.51
CA PHE A 91 -1.72 -0.59 7.87
C PHE A 91 -0.73 -1.63 7.32
N ARG A 92 -0.24 -1.45 6.10
CA ARG A 92 0.82 -2.26 5.48
C ARG A 92 2.08 -2.34 6.31
N ILE A 93 2.58 -1.21 6.82
CA ILE A 93 3.77 -1.23 7.69
C ILE A 93 3.45 -2.01 8.98
N ILE A 94 2.33 -1.67 9.63
CA ILE A 94 1.94 -2.25 10.92
C ILE A 94 1.73 -3.76 10.83
N TYR A 95 1.24 -4.25 9.69
CA TYR A 95 1.00 -5.68 9.48
C TYR A 95 2.22 -6.42 8.93
N MET A 96 2.85 -5.91 7.87
CA MET A 96 3.92 -6.63 7.18
C MET A 96 5.22 -6.67 7.97
N VAL A 97 5.54 -5.63 8.75
CA VAL A 97 6.78 -5.62 9.54
C VAL A 97 6.76 -6.72 10.61
N PRO A 98 5.73 -6.83 11.48
CA PRO A 98 5.64 -7.95 12.41
C PRO A 98 5.58 -9.31 11.72
N TYR A 99 4.83 -9.43 10.62
CA TYR A 99 4.77 -10.67 9.84
C TYR A 99 6.17 -11.10 9.35
N LEU A 100 6.92 -10.17 8.78
CA LEU A 100 8.27 -10.41 8.28
C LEU A 100 9.24 -10.81 9.40
N ILE A 101 9.15 -10.16 10.57
CA ILE A 101 9.96 -10.50 11.75
C ILE A 101 9.67 -11.94 12.20
N MET A 102 8.40 -12.29 12.41
CA MET A 102 8.02 -13.64 12.84
C MET A 102 8.44 -14.69 11.80
N ASN A 103 8.29 -14.38 10.50
CA ASN A 103 8.66 -15.29 9.43
C ASN A 103 10.18 -15.50 9.34
N THR A 104 10.96 -14.48 9.69
CA THR A 104 12.43 -14.58 9.73
C THR A 104 12.89 -15.42 10.91
N ILE A 105 12.29 -15.22 12.09
CA ILE A 105 12.59 -16.04 13.28
C ILE A 105 12.35 -17.52 12.97
N ARG A 106 11.17 -17.85 12.40
CA ARG A 106 10.83 -19.23 12.08
C ARG A 106 11.77 -19.85 11.04
N GLN A 107 12.16 -19.10 10.00
CA GLN A 107 13.15 -19.59 9.03
C GLN A 107 14.52 -19.87 9.66
N ILE A 108 14.93 -19.10 10.67
CA ILE A 108 16.19 -19.32 11.39
C ILE A 108 16.11 -20.57 12.26
N GLU A 109 14.97 -20.80 12.93
CA GLU A 109 14.73 -22.00 13.75
C GLU A 109 14.70 -23.29 12.92
N GLU A 110 14.28 -23.20 11.65
CA GLU A 110 14.22 -24.34 10.73
C GLU A 110 15.59 -24.67 10.07
N ILE A 111 16.66 -23.90 10.33
CA ILE A 111 17.99 -24.21 9.78
C ILE A 111 18.59 -25.44 10.50
N PRO A 112 19.01 -26.48 9.77
CA PRO A 112 19.62 -27.67 10.37
C PRO A 112 21.04 -27.36 10.89
N TYR A 113 21.16 -27.03 12.18
CA TYR A 113 22.43 -26.68 12.84
C TYR A 113 23.41 -27.87 12.96
N GLU A 114 22.90 -29.09 13.09
CA GLU A 114 23.70 -30.26 13.48
C GLU A 114 24.53 -30.90 12.36
N LYS A 115 24.33 -30.51 11.10
CA LYS A 115 24.93 -31.22 9.95
C LYS A 115 26.15 -30.52 9.32
N ASP A 116 26.20 -29.19 9.33
CA ASP A 116 27.27 -28.42 8.69
C ASP A 116 27.24 -26.94 9.13
N PHE A 117 28.29 -26.49 9.82
CA PHE A 117 28.40 -25.11 10.31
C PHE A 117 28.54 -24.08 9.18
N GLU A 118 29.22 -24.42 8.08
CA GLU A 118 29.37 -23.52 6.94
C GLU A 118 28.02 -23.32 6.22
N LEU A 119 27.25 -24.40 6.07
CA LEU A 119 25.90 -24.36 5.52
C LEU A 119 24.97 -23.52 6.42
N TYR A 120 25.03 -23.72 7.74
CA TYR A 120 24.26 -22.91 8.70
C TYR A 120 24.60 -21.42 8.56
N ALA A 121 25.88 -21.07 8.55
CA ALA A 121 26.33 -19.67 8.44
C ALA A 121 25.90 -19.02 7.12
N ALA A 122 25.95 -19.77 6.01
CA ALA A 122 25.50 -19.30 4.70
C ALA A 122 23.98 -19.07 4.65
N MET A 123 23.19 -20.04 5.13
CA MET A 123 21.73 -19.93 5.18
C MET A 123 21.27 -18.79 6.10
N HIS A 124 21.84 -18.71 7.31
CA HIS A 124 21.54 -17.64 8.26
C HIS A 124 21.85 -16.26 7.66
N ARG A 125 23.04 -16.08 7.04
CA ARG A 125 23.39 -14.82 6.36
C ARG A 125 22.40 -14.48 5.26
N SER A 126 22.01 -15.45 4.42
CA SER A 126 21.04 -15.25 3.35
C SER A 126 19.68 -14.79 3.88
N ILE A 127 19.19 -15.43 4.95
CA ILE A 127 17.92 -15.08 5.59
C ILE A 127 17.96 -13.65 6.14
N ILE A 128 19.03 -13.28 6.86
CA ILE A 128 19.19 -11.92 7.40
C ILE A 128 19.28 -10.85 6.31
N VAL A 129 20.01 -11.10 5.23
CA VAL A 129 20.10 -10.16 4.09
C VAL A 129 18.74 -10.00 3.43
N SER A 130 18.02 -11.10 3.19
CA SER A 130 16.65 -11.07 2.63
C SER A 130 15.69 -10.29 3.53
N PHE A 131 15.78 -10.48 4.84
CA PHE A 131 15.01 -9.72 5.84
C PHE A 131 15.27 -8.21 5.74
N ILE A 132 16.54 -7.80 5.73
CA ILE A 132 16.92 -6.38 5.66
C ILE A 132 16.40 -5.74 4.36
N ILE A 133 16.60 -6.41 3.21
CA ILE A 133 16.14 -5.91 1.92
C ILE A 133 14.61 -5.78 1.91
N SER A 134 13.90 -6.80 2.39
CA SER A 134 12.44 -6.80 2.44
C SER A 134 11.90 -5.71 3.37
N LEU A 135 12.54 -5.49 4.52
CA LEU A 135 12.16 -4.45 5.47
C LEU A 135 12.35 -3.04 4.87
N LEU A 136 13.50 -2.79 4.23
CA LEU A 136 13.76 -1.54 3.53
C LEU A 136 12.75 -1.31 2.41
N PHE A 137 12.44 -2.35 1.63
CA PHE A 137 11.45 -2.26 0.57
C PHE A 137 10.06 -1.91 1.13
N ILE A 138 9.60 -2.56 2.20
CA ILE A 138 8.31 -2.25 2.83
C ILE A 138 8.27 -0.77 3.26
N ILE A 139 9.30 -0.29 3.97
CA ILE A 139 9.33 1.07 4.51
C ILE A 139 9.41 2.10 3.39
N VAL A 140 10.39 1.98 2.49
CA VAL A 140 10.63 2.94 1.41
C VAL A 140 9.42 3.01 0.49
N PHE A 141 8.83 1.88 0.16
CA PHE A 141 7.62 1.82 -0.65
C PHE A 141 6.45 2.52 0.04
N SER A 142 6.15 2.16 1.30
CA SER A 142 5.01 2.73 2.01
C SER A 142 5.15 4.23 2.21
N VAL A 143 6.34 4.69 2.62
CA VAL A 143 6.62 6.11 2.84
C VAL A 143 6.66 6.88 1.51
N GLY A 144 7.29 6.31 0.47
CA GLY A 144 7.38 6.91 -0.86
C GLY A 144 6.01 7.17 -1.46
N TRP A 145 5.12 6.17 -1.43
CA TRP A 145 3.74 6.34 -1.89
C TRP A 145 2.95 7.30 -1.02
N TYR A 146 3.13 7.27 0.30
CA TYR A 146 2.43 8.19 1.20
C TYR A 146 2.79 9.65 0.86
N ILE A 147 4.07 9.95 0.70
CA ILE A 147 4.56 11.28 0.33
C ILE A 147 4.06 11.67 -1.06
N PHE A 148 4.10 10.75 -2.03
CA PHE A 148 3.58 11.01 -3.38
C PHE A 148 2.09 11.39 -3.36
N LEU A 149 1.26 10.62 -2.64
CA LEU A 149 -0.18 10.87 -2.53
C LEU A 149 -0.49 12.19 -1.79
N GLU A 150 0.40 12.65 -0.91
CA GLU A 150 0.24 13.90 -0.15
C GLU A 150 0.68 15.15 -0.93
N LYS A 151 1.82 15.07 -1.61
CA LYS A 151 2.51 16.24 -2.18
C LYS A 151 2.33 16.40 -3.70
N SER A 152 1.91 15.37 -4.42
CA SER A 152 1.80 15.44 -5.88
C SER A 152 0.70 16.39 -6.34
N LYS A 153 1.06 17.37 -7.19
CA LYS A 153 0.10 18.31 -7.81
C LYS A 153 -0.94 17.56 -8.66
N LYS A 154 -0.50 16.59 -9.46
CA LYS A 154 -1.36 15.76 -10.30
C LYS A 154 -2.40 14.97 -9.49
N VAL A 155 -2.01 14.51 -8.29
CA VAL A 155 -2.95 13.84 -7.36
C VAL A 155 -3.98 14.83 -6.82
N ARG A 156 -3.59 16.06 -6.48
CA ARG A 156 -4.51 17.10 -5.99
C ARG A 156 -5.50 17.57 -7.06
N GLU A 157 -5.08 17.61 -8.31
CA GLU A 157 -5.95 17.94 -9.46
C GLU A 157 -7.00 16.85 -9.70
N LEU A 158 -6.62 15.57 -9.58
CA LEU A 158 -7.54 14.43 -9.75
C LEU A 158 -8.48 14.21 -8.56
N PHE A 159 -8.04 14.61 -7.37
CA PHE A 159 -8.81 14.51 -6.12
C PHE A 159 -8.88 15.88 -5.44
N PRO A 160 -9.63 16.85 -6.02
CA PRO A 160 -9.76 18.18 -5.44
C PRO A 160 -10.42 18.02 -4.07
N ALA A 161 -9.64 18.21 -3.02
CA ALA A 161 -10.10 18.18 -1.65
C ALA A 161 -10.90 19.44 -1.36
N GLY A 162 -12.14 19.54 -1.87
CA GLY A 162 -13.11 20.56 -1.50
C GLY A 162 -12.55 21.97 -1.28
N ALA A 163 -11.63 22.43 -2.14
CA ALA A 163 -11.10 23.78 -2.11
C ALA A 163 -12.06 24.71 -2.85
N GLU A 164 -13.30 24.78 -2.38
CA GLU A 164 -14.22 25.89 -2.61
C GLU A 164 -14.90 26.23 -1.28
N SER A 165 -14.07 26.65 -0.33
CA SER A 165 -14.47 27.65 0.66
C SER A 165 -13.37 28.70 0.64
N ALA A 166 -13.74 29.98 0.61
CA ALA A 166 -12.88 31.15 0.56
C ALA A 166 -12.36 31.60 -0.83
N LYS A 167 -13.29 31.90 -1.74
CA LYS A 167 -13.31 33.21 -2.41
C LYS A 167 -14.75 33.70 -2.55
N THR A 168 -15.37 34.01 -1.41
CA THR A 168 -16.46 34.99 -1.42
C THR A 168 -15.83 36.30 -1.88
N PRO A 169 -16.27 36.93 -2.99
CA PRO A 169 -15.95 38.32 -3.19
C PRO A 169 -16.78 39.08 -2.16
N THR A 170 -16.15 39.49 -1.06
CA THR A 170 -16.69 40.52 -0.18
C THR A 170 -16.77 41.78 -1.04
N ARG A 171 -17.92 41.99 -1.68
CA ARG A 171 -18.26 43.28 -2.25
C ARG A 171 -18.73 44.13 -1.09
N GLU A 172 -17.77 44.72 -0.39
CA GLU A 172 -18.01 45.95 0.35
C GLU A 172 -18.39 47.07 -0.62
N THR A 173 -19.09 48.07 -0.08
CA THR A 173 -19.66 49.29 -0.71
C THR A 173 -21.05 49.03 -1.34
N VAL A 174 -22.15 49.71 -0.98
CA VAL A 174 -22.44 51.01 -0.32
C VAL A 174 -23.82 50.83 0.36
N GLY A 175 -24.07 51.14 1.64
CA GLY A 175 -24.08 52.49 2.20
C GLY A 175 -25.39 53.23 1.87
N SER A 176 -26.38 53.13 2.76
CA SER A 176 -27.44 54.12 3.05
C SER A 176 -27.80 55.21 2.03
N SER A 177 -29.08 55.25 1.65
CA SER A 177 -30.05 56.38 1.84
C SER A 177 -31.03 56.47 0.69
#